data_AF-A0A1W9GSJ1-F1
#
_entry.id   AF-A0A1W9GSJ1-F1
#
_cell.length_a   1.000
_cell.length_b   1.000
_cell.length_c   1.000
_cell.angle_alpha   90.00
_cell.angle_beta   90.00
_cell.angle_gamma   90.00
#
_symmetry.space_group_name_H-M   'P 1'
#
loop_
_entity.id
_entity.type
_entity.pdbx_description
1 polymer ?
#
loop_
_entity_poly.entity_id
_entity_poly.type
_entity_poly.pdbx_seq_one_letter_code
_entity_poly.pdbx_strand_id
1 'polypeptide(L)'
;MKKGSTHRRPIPPEDALERYDWDKATRGRHASRFPKGAHAVVIAPELWRHFGTADAVNDGLRVLLKMATLAKTRSPRQRLSTGKRRNVA
;
A
#
# COMPACT_ATOMS: atom_id res chain seq x y z
N MET A 1 -53.25 -3.76 -26.03
CA MET A 1 -52.56 -2.89 -25.04
C MET A 1 -51.10 -3.36 -24.94
N LYS A 2 -50.13 -2.59 -25.44
CA LYS A 2 -48.70 -2.98 -25.37
C LYS A 2 -48.17 -2.67 -23.96
N LYS A 3 -47.80 -3.71 -23.22
CA LYS A 3 -47.18 -3.60 -21.88
C LYS A 3 -45.81 -2.96 -22.04
N GLY A 4 -45.63 -1.75 -21.48
CA GLY A 4 -44.33 -1.08 -21.47
C GLY A 4 -43.35 -1.90 -20.63
N SER A 5 -42.31 -2.44 -21.27
CA SER A 5 -41.23 -3.14 -20.58
C SER A 5 -40.43 -2.12 -19.78
N THR A 6 -40.58 -2.14 -18.46
CA THR A 6 -39.77 -1.33 -17.54
C THR A 6 -38.37 -1.90 -17.50
N HIS A 7 -37.50 -1.43 -18.39
CA HIS A 7 -36.09 -1.79 -18.36
C HIS A 7 -35.44 -1.10 -17.16
N ARG A 8 -35.33 -1.81 -16.02
CA ARG A 8 -34.55 -1.34 -14.88
C ARG A 8 -33.09 -1.28 -15.31
N ARG A 9 -32.48 -0.10 -15.18
CA ARG A 9 -31.03 0.04 -15.40
C ARG A 9 -30.28 -0.87 -14.44
N PRO A 10 -29.23 -1.57 -14.89
CA PRO A 10 -28.39 -2.36 -14.00
C PRO A 10 -27.69 -1.44 -12.98
N ILE A 11 -27.56 -1.93 -11.75
CA ILE A 11 -26.82 -1.21 -10.71
C ILE A 11 -25.33 -1.24 -11.10
N PRO A 12 -24.64 -0.09 -11.21
CA PRO A 12 -23.21 -0.06 -11.53
C PRO A 12 -22.39 -0.83 -10.48
N PRO A 13 -21.22 -1.39 -10.84
CA PRO A 13 -20.37 -2.11 -9.90
C PRO A 13 -19.85 -1.20 -8.77
N GLU A 14 -19.38 -1.78 -7.66
CA GLU A 14 -19.03 -1.02 -6.44
C GLU A 14 -17.91 0.02 -6.66
N ASP A 15 -17.02 -0.22 -7.61
CA ASP A 15 -15.93 0.65 -8.01
C ASP A 15 -16.35 1.76 -9.00
N ALA A 16 -17.57 1.72 -9.53
CA ALA A 16 -18.07 2.75 -10.44
C ALA A 16 -18.49 4.01 -9.70
N LEU A 17 -17.91 5.16 -10.08
CA LEU A 17 -18.25 6.47 -9.51
C LEU A 17 -19.75 6.80 -9.65
N GLU A 18 -20.37 6.36 -10.75
CA GLU A 18 -21.81 6.56 -11.07
C GLU A 18 -22.76 5.88 -10.07
N ARG A 19 -22.25 4.92 -9.27
CA ARG A 19 -23.04 4.23 -8.24
C ARG A 19 -23.42 5.14 -7.07
N TYR A 20 -22.63 6.18 -6.82
CA TYR A 20 -22.77 7.04 -5.65
C TYR A 20 -23.25 8.45 -6.00
N ASP A 21 -24.07 9.02 -5.13
CA ASP A 21 -24.47 10.43 -5.19
C ASP A 21 -23.34 11.31 -4.61
N TRP A 22 -22.69 12.08 -5.49
CA TRP A 22 -21.60 12.99 -5.15
C TRP A 22 -22.06 14.45 -5.03
N ASP A 23 -23.33 14.79 -5.21
CA ASP A 23 -23.81 16.18 -5.22
C ASP A 23 -23.57 16.88 -3.88
N LYS A 24 -23.55 16.09 -2.79
CA LYS A 24 -23.25 16.56 -1.44
C LYS A 24 -21.79 16.38 -1.04
N ALA A 25 -20.90 15.92 -1.93
CA ALA A 25 -19.51 15.68 -1.58
C ALA A 25 -18.77 17.02 -1.41
N THR A 26 -18.27 17.29 -0.19
CA THR A 26 -17.48 18.48 0.10
C THR A 26 -16.02 18.12 0.35
N ARG A 27 -15.10 18.82 -0.31
CA ARG A 27 -13.65 18.64 -0.11
C ARG A 27 -13.32 18.86 1.37
N GLY A 28 -12.59 17.91 1.96
CA GLY A 28 -12.09 18.05 3.33
C GLY A 28 -13.11 17.76 4.44
N ARG A 29 -14.33 17.27 4.15
CA ARG A 29 -15.35 16.94 5.16
C ARG A 29 -14.83 16.13 6.35
N HIS A 30 -13.91 15.20 6.11
CA HIS A 30 -13.33 14.35 7.13
C HIS A 30 -11.85 14.62 7.40
N ALA A 31 -11.26 15.66 6.79
CA ALA A 31 -9.83 15.94 6.90
C ALA A 31 -9.43 16.26 8.35
N SER A 32 -10.29 16.94 9.11
CA SER A 32 -10.05 17.25 10.53
C SER A 32 -10.01 16.04 11.45
N ARG A 33 -10.52 14.88 11.00
CA ARG A 33 -10.52 13.63 11.79
C ARG A 33 -9.16 12.93 11.78
N PHE A 34 -8.25 13.35 10.90
CA PHE A 34 -6.96 12.70 10.72
C PHE A 34 -5.82 13.65 11.15
N PRO A 35 -4.73 13.10 11.73
CA PRO A 35 -3.56 13.90 12.03
C PRO A 35 -2.93 14.47 10.75
N LYS A 36 -2.22 15.60 10.87
CA LYS A 36 -1.43 16.15 9.76
C LYS A 36 -0.46 15.08 9.25
N GLY A 37 -0.44 14.87 7.93
CA GLY A 37 0.42 13.86 7.31
C GLY A 37 -0.16 12.44 7.30
N ALA A 38 -1.45 12.25 7.61
CA ALA A 38 -2.11 10.98 7.36
C ALA A 38 -2.16 10.67 5.85
N HIS A 39 -1.75 9.46 5.48
CA HIS A 39 -1.80 8.97 4.11
C HIS A 39 -2.85 7.86 4.01
N ALA A 40 -3.70 7.93 2.98
CA ALA A 40 -4.58 6.84 2.61
C ALA A 40 -3.83 5.92 1.63
N VAL A 41 -3.72 4.64 1.96
CA VAL A 41 -3.06 3.64 1.12
C VAL A 41 -4.03 2.48 0.90
N VAL A 42 -4.19 2.08 -0.35
CA VAL A 42 -4.96 0.89 -0.71
C VAL A 42 -4.07 -0.33 -0.51
N ILE A 43 -4.51 -1.25 0.36
CA ILE A 43 -3.86 -2.54 0.55
C ILE A 43 -4.52 -3.54 -0.41
N ALA A 44 -3.71 -4.34 -1.10
CA ALA A 44 -4.21 -5.34 -2.02
C ALA A 44 -5.06 -6.40 -1.29
N PRO A 45 -6.17 -6.90 -1.90
CA PRO A 45 -7.11 -7.80 -1.21
C PRO A 45 -6.45 -9.07 -0.65
N GLU A 46 -5.50 -9.63 -1.36
CA GLU A 46 -4.74 -10.81 -0.96
C GLU A 46 -3.93 -10.55 0.32
N LEU A 47 -3.33 -9.37 0.47
CA LEU A 47 -2.61 -8.99 1.69
C LEU A 47 -3.60 -8.71 2.82
N TRP A 48 -4.71 -8.04 2.53
CA TRP A 48 -5.74 -7.76 3.54
C TRP A 48 -6.27 -9.04 4.20
N ARG A 49 -6.46 -10.11 3.42
CA ARG A 49 -6.88 -11.43 3.94
C ARG A 49 -5.93 -12.04 4.98
N HIS A 50 -4.65 -11.66 4.96
CA HIS A 50 -3.65 -12.18 5.90
C HIS A 50 -3.48 -11.29 7.13
N PHE A 51 -3.62 -9.97 7.00
CA PHE A 51 -3.39 -9.03 8.11
C PHE A 51 -4.67 -8.60 8.83
N GLY A 52 -5.78 -8.39 8.10
CA GLY A 52 -7.08 -8.01 8.64
C GLY A 52 -7.19 -6.61 9.27
N THR A 53 -6.08 -5.97 9.65
CA THR A 53 -6.07 -4.63 10.24
C THR A 53 -4.86 -3.80 9.78
N ALA A 54 -5.00 -2.47 9.84
CA ALA A 54 -3.91 -1.56 9.53
C ALA A 54 -2.73 -1.69 10.52
N ASP A 55 -3.01 -1.95 11.79
CA ASP A 55 -1.97 -2.15 12.82
C ASP A 55 -1.12 -3.38 12.50
N ALA A 56 -1.74 -4.50 12.14
CA ALA A 56 -1.04 -5.72 11.77
C ALA A 56 -0.14 -5.53 10.53
N VAL A 57 -0.62 -4.79 9.52
CA VAL A 57 0.19 -4.44 8.34
C VAL A 57 1.40 -3.59 8.74
N ASN A 58 1.18 -2.54 9.55
CA ASN A 58 2.25 -1.67 9.99
C ASN A 58 3.31 -2.40 10.82
N ASP A 59 2.89 -3.33 11.68
CA ASP A 59 3.79 -4.18 12.45
C ASP A 59 4.63 -5.09 11.55
N GLY A 60 4.01 -5.71 10.53
CA GLY A 60 4.72 -6.48 9.51
C GLY A 60 5.79 -5.66 8.79
N LEU A 61 5.43 -4.45 8.33
CA LEU A 61 6.35 -3.53 7.66
C LEU A 61 7.51 -3.10 8.59
N ARG A 62 7.25 -2.87 9.88
CA ARG A 62 8.29 -2.56 10.88
C ARG A 62 9.29 -3.71 11.03
N VAL A 63 8.83 -4.95 11.00
CA VAL A 63 9.72 -6.13 11.04
C VAL A 63 10.60 -6.16 9.79
N LEU A 64 10.04 -5.96 8.60
CA LEU A 64 10.81 -5.89 7.35
C LEU A 64 11.87 -4.78 7.38
N LEU A 65 11.52 -3.60 7.89
CA LEU A 65 12.47 -2.50 8.07
C LEU A 65 13.61 -2.88 9.02
N LYS A 66 13.32 -3.54 10.14
CA LYS A 66 14.35 -4.04 11.07
C LYS A 66 15.28 -5.06 10.41
N MET A 67 14.75 -5.95 9.58
CA MET A 67 15.59 -6.93 8.88
C MET A 67 16.46 -6.26 7.81
N ALA A 68 15.92 -5.30 7.08
CA ALA A 68 16.66 -4.54 6.09
C ALA A 68 17.81 -3.72 6.73
N THR A 69 17.58 -3.12 7.89
CA THR A 69 18.65 -2.37 8.60
C THR A 69 19.75 -3.29 9.10
N LEU A 70 19.40 -4.46 9.66
CA LEU A 70 20.38 -5.47 10.08
C LEU A 70 21.18 -6.05 8.90
N ALA A 71 20.56 -6.23 7.74
CA ALA A 71 21.25 -6.69 6.54
C ALA A 71 22.24 -5.62 6.02
N LYS A 72 21.84 -4.34 6.06
CA LYS A 72 22.71 -3.22 5.61
C LYS A 72 23.95 -3.06 6.48
N THR A 73 23.85 -3.23 7.80
CA THR A 73 25.00 -3.14 8.71
C THR A 73 25.97 -4.32 8.57
N ARG A 74 25.48 -5.47 8.10
CA ARG A 74 26.29 -6.66 7.81
C ARG A 74 26.96 -6.65 6.43
N SER A 75 26.80 -5.60 5.62
CA SER A 75 27.57 -5.50 4.37
C SER A 75 29.07 -5.63 4.72
N PRO A 76 29.73 -6.73 4.32
CA PRO A 76 31.12 -6.90 4.62
C PRO A 76 31.84 -5.86 3.77
N ARG A 77 32.29 -4.79 4.44
CA ARG A 77 33.36 -3.91 3.99
C ARG A 77 34.35 -4.80 3.25
N GLN A 78 34.43 -4.63 1.94
CA GLN A 78 35.21 -5.46 1.00
C GLN A 78 36.48 -6.00 1.66
N ARG A 79 36.43 -7.20 2.26
CA ARG A 79 37.61 -7.90 2.78
C ARG A 79 38.24 -8.67 1.62
N LEU A 80 38.48 -7.97 0.52
CA LEU A 80 39.20 -8.46 -0.65
C LEU A 80 39.98 -7.30 -1.27
N SER A 81 40.91 -6.75 -0.49
CA SER A 81 42.13 -6.15 -1.04
C SER A 81 43.24 -6.26 -0.01
N THR A 82 43.51 -7.48 0.44
CA THR A 82 44.75 -7.78 1.13
C THR A 82 45.35 -9.05 0.57
N GLY A 83 46.22 -8.87 -0.42
CA GLY A 83 47.58 -9.42 -0.30
C GLY A 83 48.13 -10.18 -1.51
N LYS A 84 49.31 -9.69 -1.97
CA LYS A 84 50.48 -10.46 -2.46
C LYS A 84 50.45 -10.76 -3.98
N ARG A 85 51.44 -10.39 -4.82
CA ARG A 85 52.92 -10.38 -4.70
C ARG A 85 53.49 -9.31 -5.65
N ARG A 86 54.31 -8.36 -5.17
CA ARG A 86 55.78 -8.31 -5.37
C ARG A 86 56.24 -9.03 -6.65
N ASN A 87 56.38 -8.30 -7.76
CA ASN A 87 57.27 -8.72 -8.84
C ASN A 87 58.64 -8.05 -8.60
N VAL A 88 59.64 -8.90 -8.41
CA VAL A 88 61.07 -8.59 -8.53
C VAL A 88 61.58 -9.55 -9.60
N ALA A 89 61.89 -9.01 -10.77
CA ALA A 89 62.83 -9.51 -11.77
C ALA A 89 63.01 -8.41 -12.81
#